data_AF-A0A1W9WJ42-F1
#
_entry.id   AF-A0A1W9WJ42-F1
#
_cell.length_a   1.000
_cell.length_b   1.000
_cell.length_c   1.000
_cell.angle_alpha   90.00
_cell.angle_beta   90.00
_cell.angle_gamma   90.00
#
_symmetry.space_group_name_H-M   'P 1'
#
loop_
_entity.id
_entity.type
_entity.pdbx_description
1 polymer ?
#
loop_
_entity_poly.entity_id
_entity_poly.type
_entity_poly.pdbx_seq_one_letter_code
_entity_poly.pdbx_strand_id
1 'polypeptide(L)'
;MQKVFVLDKNKKPLMPCHPARARQLLKGKKAKVYRRYPFTIILIEREGGVMQGIELKIDPGSKTTGISIVGHFKRGKVVLWGANLHHRGQTIKLYLDKRRGVRRSRRHRKTRYRRLRFDNRTRPKGWLPPSLRSRVANVYQWAKRLLNFVPVLSIAVETVRFDTHKMVHPEISGMEYQQGTLAGYEVREYLLEKFNRTCVYCGKRDIPLEVEHIVPKSKVGSDRVS
;
A
#
# COMPACT_ATOMS: atom_id res chain seq x y z
N MET A 1 -7.14 -14.60 -21.13
CA MET A 1 -6.58 -13.58 -22.06
C MET A 1 -7.26 -12.24 -21.81
N GLN A 2 -6.50 -11.15 -21.70
CA GLN A 2 -7.03 -9.81 -21.42
C GLN A 2 -7.95 -9.33 -22.56
N LYS A 3 -9.10 -8.72 -22.25
CA LYS A 3 -9.95 -8.04 -23.23
C LYS A 3 -9.32 -6.71 -23.65
N VAL A 4 -9.67 -6.26 -24.85
CA VAL A 4 -9.22 -4.99 -25.43
C VAL A 4 -10.25 -3.91 -25.13
N PHE A 5 -9.81 -2.76 -24.63
CA PHE A 5 -10.70 -1.63 -24.40
C PHE A 5 -11.09 -0.98 -25.71
N VAL A 6 -12.34 -0.50 -25.78
CA VAL A 6 -12.93 0.02 -27.01
C VAL A 6 -13.53 1.39 -26.69
N LEU A 7 -13.17 2.39 -27.49
CA LEU A 7 -13.79 3.71 -27.49
C LEU A 7 -14.65 3.87 -28.74
N ASP A 8 -15.73 4.63 -28.64
CA ASP A 8 -16.49 5.08 -29.80
C ASP A 8 -15.78 6.24 -30.53
N LYS A 9 -16.35 6.72 -31.64
CA LYS A 9 -15.79 7.83 -32.43
C LYS A 9 -15.60 9.12 -31.62
N ASN A 10 -16.40 9.32 -30.56
CA ASN A 10 -16.41 10.46 -29.67
C ASN A 10 -15.55 10.23 -28.40
N LYS A 11 -14.72 9.18 -28.38
CA LYS A 11 -13.85 8.79 -27.25
C LYS A 11 -14.63 8.38 -26.00
N LYS A 12 -15.92 8.03 -26.11
CA LYS A 12 -16.70 7.48 -25.00
C LYS A 12 -16.39 5.99 -24.84
N PRO A 13 -16.22 5.49 -23.60
CA PRO A 13 -15.99 4.06 -23.35
C PRO A 13 -17.12 3.17 -23.82
N LEU A 14 -16.78 2.06 -24.49
CA LEU A 14 -17.69 0.97 -24.85
C LEU A 14 -17.28 -0.34 -24.16
N MET A 15 -18.10 -1.37 -24.31
CA MET A 15 -17.79 -2.70 -23.80
C MET A 15 -16.45 -3.22 -24.34
N PRO A 16 -15.54 -3.70 -23.48
CA PRO A 16 -14.32 -4.35 -23.92
C PRO A 16 -14.60 -5.57 -24.80
N CYS A 17 -13.77 -5.80 -25.81
CA CYS A 17 -13.95 -6.87 -26.77
C CYS A 17 -12.84 -7.94 -26.69
N HIS A 18 -13.10 -9.12 -27.25
CA HIS A 18 -12.07 -10.14 -27.36
C HIS A 18 -10.95 -9.69 -28.32
N PRO A 19 -9.66 -9.97 -28.05
CA PRO A 19 -8.58 -9.52 -28.94
C PRO A 19 -8.72 -10.00 -30.39
N ALA A 20 -9.34 -11.15 -30.63
CA ALA A 20 -9.67 -11.61 -31.99
C ALA A 20 -10.60 -10.61 -32.72
N ARG A 21 -11.61 -10.09 -32.03
CA ARG A 21 -12.51 -9.06 -32.57
C ARG A 21 -11.78 -7.75 -32.80
N ALA A 22 -10.92 -7.33 -31.87
CA ALA A 22 -10.08 -6.14 -32.04
C ALA A 22 -9.19 -6.25 -33.30
N ARG A 23 -8.56 -7.41 -33.53
CA ARG A 23 -7.76 -7.66 -34.73
C ARG A 23 -8.59 -7.60 -36.01
N GLN A 24 -9.79 -8.16 -36.04
CA GLN A 24 -10.69 -8.06 -37.19
C GLN A 24 -11.05 -6.59 -37.50
N LEU A 25 -11.39 -5.81 -36.47
CA LEU A 25 -11.74 -4.40 -36.62
C LEU A 25 -10.55 -3.57 -37.15
N LEU A 26 -9.34 -3.84 -36.67
CA LEU A 26 -8.12 -3.19 -37.14
C LEU A 26 -7.77 -3.58 -38.59
N LYS A 27 -7.81 -4.89 -38.93
CA LYS A 27 -7.55 -5.37 -40.30
C LYS A 27 -8.55 -4.81 -41.30
N GLY A 28 -9.83 -4.75 -40.92
CA GLY A 28 -10.90 -4.18 -41.74
C GLY A 28 -10.92 -2.65 -41.77
N LYS A 29 -9.92 -1.96 -41.20
CA LYS A 29 -9.84 -0.49 -41.10
C LYS A 29 -11.08 0.16 -40.47
N LYS A 30 -11.82 -0.56 -39.61
CA LYS A 30 -13.00 -0.06 -38.87
C LYS A 30 -12.65 0.54 -37.50
N ALA A 31 -11.43 0.31 -37.05
CA ALA A 31 -10.89 0.84 -35.80
C ALA A 31 -9.43 1.29 -36.00
N LYS A 32 -8.96 2.17 -35.12
CA LYS A 32 -7.55 2.58 -35.02
C LYS A 32 -7.02 2.27 -33.63
N VAL A 33 -5.71 2.07 -33.51
CA VAL A 33 -5.06 1.95 -32.20
C VAL A 33 -5.08 3.33 -31.54
N TYR A 34 -5.72 3.43 -30.38
CA TYR A 34 -5.75 4.65 -29.57
C TYR A 34 -4.61 4.67 -28.55
N ARG A 35 -4.35 3.53 -27.91
CA ARG A 35 -3.31 3.40 -26.87
C ARG A 35 -2.74 1.99 -26.84
N ARG A 36 -1.43 1.88 -26.56
CA ARG A 36 -0.74 0.58 -26.45
C ARG A 36 -0.91 -0.08 -25.07
N TYR A 37 -0.94 0.70 -23.99
CA TYR A 37 -1.12 0.15 -22.64
C TYR A 37 -1.97 1.05 -21.72
N PRO A 38 -3.08 0.54 -21.16
CA PRO A 38 -3.75 -0.70 -21.58
C PRO A 38 -4.11 -0.63 -23.08
N PHE A 39 -4.14 -1.78 -23.76
CA PHE A 39 -4.37 -1.78 -25.21
C PHE A 39 -5.82 -1.38 -25.49
N THR A 40 -5.96 -0.26 -26.20
CA THR A 40 -7.24 0.39 -26.45
C THR A 40 -7.36 0.73 -27.93
N ILE A 41 -8.49 0.36 -28.53
CA ILE A 41 -8.84 0.76 -29.90
C ILE A 41 -9.96 1.79 -29.87
N ILE A 42 -10.01 2.63 -30.90
CA ILE A 42 -11.11 3.58 -31.15
C ILE A 42 -11.82 3.19 -32.44
N LEU A 43 -13.15 3.12 -32.42
CA LEU A 43 -13.97 2.86 -33.59
C LEU A 43 -14.13 4.14 -34.41
N ILE A 44 -14.16 4.02 -35.74
CA ILE A 44 -14.19 5.20 -36.63
C ILE A 44 -15.61 5.74 -36.80
N GLU A 45 -16.58 4.86 -37.06
CA GLU A 45 -17.94 5.28 -37.45
C GLU A 45 -18.98 5.05 -36.35
N ARG A 46 -18.71 4.13 -35.42
CA ARG A 46 -19.69 3.75 -34.40
C ARG A 46 -19.76 4.78 -33.30
N GLU A 47 -21.00 5.07 -32.89
CA GLU A 47 -21.34 5.85 -31.71
C GLU A 47 -22.22 5.03 -30.79
N GLY A 48 -21.91 5.03 -29.50
CA GLY A 48 -22.72 4.35 -28.48
C GLY A 48 -22.83 2.82 -28.62
N GLY A 49 -23.55 2.23 -27.66
CA GLY A 49 -23.83 0.81 -27.61
C GLY A 49 -24.41 0.39 -26.26
N VAL A 50 -25.12 -0.73 -26.27
CA VAL A 50 -25.64 -1.35 -25.04
C VAL A 50 -24.47 -1.79 -24.18
N MET A 51 -24.49 -1.37 -22.92
CA MET A 51 -23.46 -1.68 -21.92
C MET A 51 -24.02 -2.66 -20.90
N GLN A 52 -23.14 -3.51 -20.39
CA GLN A 52 -23.45 -4.41 -19.28
C GLN A 52 -22.73 -3.92 -18.03
N GLY A 53 -23.18 -4.33 -16.85
CA GLY A 53 -22.57 -3.90 -15.60
C GLY A 53 -21.09 -4.29 -15.56
N ILE A 54 -20.20 -3.30 -15.44
CA ILE A 54 -18.77 -3.51 -15.23
C ILE A 54 -18.39 -2.97 -13.86
N GLU A 55 -17.63 -3.76 -13.11
CA GLU A 55 -17.12 -3.43 -11.79
C GLU A 55 -15.59 -3.36 -11.81
N LEU A 56 -15.03 -2.31 -11.22
CA LEU A 56 -13.61 -2.20 -10.94
C LEU A 56 -13.32 -2.72 -9.53
N LYS A 57 -12.55 -3.80 -9.41
CA LYS A 57 -12.11 -4.32 -8.12
C LYS A 57 -10.66 -3.97 -7.86
N ILE A 58 -10.38 -3.51 -6.64
CA ILE A 58 -9.07 -3.10 -6.17
C ILE A 58 -8.78 -3.86 -4.88
N ASP A 59 -7.66 -4.59 -4.86
CA ASP A 59 -7.13 -5.29 -3.69
C ASP A 59 -5.78 -4.64 -3.28
N PRO A 60 -5.80 -3.71 -2.30
CA PRO A 60 -4.61 -2.97 -1.88
C PRO A 60 -3.66 -3.80 -1.01
N GLY A 61 -2.57 -4.30 -1.61
CA GLY A 61 -1.48 -4.92 -0.86
C GLY A 61 -0.32 -3.98 -0.50
N SER A 62 0.59 -4.47 0.36
CA SER A 62 1.71 -3.68 0.86
C SER A 62 2.77 -3.37 -0.19
N LYS A 63 3.10 -4.38 -1.03
CA LYS A 63 4.06 -4.33 -2.14
C LYS A 63 3.38 -4.20 -3.50
N THR A 64 2.22 -4.83 -3.67
CA THR A 64 1.51 -4.90 -4.94
C THR A 64 0.02 -4.68 -4.68
N THR A 65 -0.67 -3.92 -5.52
CA THR A 65 -2.13 -3.84 -5.55
C THR A 65 -2.66 -4.61 -6.73
N GLY A 66 -3.57 -5.55 -6.49
CA GLY A 66 -4.35 -6.21 -7.53
C GLY A 66 -5.42 -5.25 -8.04
N ILE A 67 -5.54 -5.13 -9.37
CA ILE A 67 -6.59 -4.35 -10.02
C ILE A 67 -7.26 -5.27 -11.03
N SER A 68 -8.58 -5.38 -11.00
CA SER A 68 -9.33 -6.15 -11.98
C SER A 68 -10.60 -5.45 -12.43
N ILE A 69 -10.97 -5.68 -13.67
CA ILE A 69 -12.22 -5.23 -14.28
C ILE A 69 -13.05 -6.48 -14.53
N VAL A 70 -14.23 -6.53 -13.91
CA VAL A 70 -15.13 -7.67 -13.94
C VAL A 70 -16.42 -7.25 -14.63
N GLY A 71 -16.81 -7.96 -15.67
CA GLY A 71 -18.12 -7.80 -16.30
C GLY A 71 -19.14 -8.76 -15.68
N HIS A 72 -20.34 -8.25 -15.41
CA HIS A 72 -21.48 -9.01 -14.92
C HIS A 72 -22.37 -9.40 -16.10
N PHE A 73 -22.17 -10.62 -16.61
CA PHE A 73 -22.93 -11.17 -17.74
C PHE A 73 -24.04 -12.08 -17.22
N LYS A 74 -25.08 -12.35 -18.04
CA LYS A 74 -26.14 -13.33 -17.69
C LYS A 74 -25.60 -14.72 -17.34
N ARG A 75 -24.44 -15.10 -17.90
CA ARG A 75 -23.76 -16.38 -17.65
C ARG A 75 -22.84 -16.36 -16.42
N GLY A 76 -22.76 -15.24 -15.71
CA GLY A 76 -21.91 -15.07 -14.54
C GLY A 76 -20.87 -13.95 -14.67
N LYS A 77 -20.04 -13.82 -13.63
CA LYS A 77 -18.98 -12.82 -13.54
C LYS A 77 -17.76 -13.26 -14.35
N VAL A 78 -17.26 -12.39 -15.22
CA VAL A 78 -16.09 -12.68 -16.07
C VAL A 78 -15.06 -11.58 -15.90
N VAL A 79 -13.81 -11.96 -15.64
CA VAL A 79 -12.68 -11.03 -15.62
C VAL A 79 -12.38 -10.58 -17.04
N LEU A 80 -12.56 -9.29 -17.29
CA LEU A 80 -12.29 -8.65 -18.58
C LEU A 80 -10.84 -8.20 -18.66
N TRP A 81 -10.33 -7.63 -17.57
CA TRP A 81 -8.96 -7.16 -17.51
C TRP A 81 -8.40 -7.27 -16.09
N GLY A 82 -7.09 -7.48 -15.96
CA GLY A 82 -6.41 -7.47 -14.65
C GLY A 82 -4.99 -6.95 -14.73
N ALA A 83 -4.49 -6.36 -13.66
CA ALA A 83 -3.10 -5.95 -13.53
C ALA A 83 -2.62 -5.95 -12.08
N ASN A 84 -1.30 -6.09 -11.93
CA ASN A 84 -0.60 -5.95 -10.68
C ASN A 84 0.15 -4.62 -10.66
N LEU A 85 -0.28 -3.71 -9.80
CA LEU A 85 0.37 -2.43 -9.58
C LEU A 85 1.47 -2.59 -8.52
N HIS A 86 2.73 -2.61 -8.95
CA HIS A 86 3.87 -2.68 -8.04
C HIS A 86 4.18 -1.32 -7.40
N HIS A 87 4.27 -1.31 -6.08
CA HIS A 87 4.50 -0.11 -5.29
C HIS A 87 5.99 0.10 -4.98
N ARG A 88 6.40 1.36 -4.96
CA ARG A 88 7.74 1.79 -4.53
C ARG A 88 7.82 2.18 -3.04
N GLY A 89 6.80 1.82 -2.25
CA GLY A 89 6.68 2.26 -0.85
C GLY A 89 7.90 1.87 0.01
N GLN A 90 8.43 0.66 -0.17
CA GLN A 90 9.62 0.19 0.55
C GLN A 90 10.88 0.96 0.15
N THR A 91 11.10 1.17 -1.15
CA THR A 91 12.21 1.98 -1.66
C THR A 91 12.15 3.42 -1.14
N ILE A 92 10.97 4.03 -1.15
CA ILE A 92 10.75 5.39 -0.59
C ILE A 92 11.11 5.42 0.90
N LYS A 93 10.67 4.41 1.67
CA LYS A 93 11.02 4.30 3.10
C LYS A 93 12.53 4.22 3.29
N LEU A 94 13.22 3.35 2.53
CA LEU A 94 14.67 3.21 2.59
C LEU A 94 15.40 4.53 2.28
N TYR A 95 14.95 5.28 1.27
CA TYR A 95 15.52 6.59 0.95
C TYR A 95 15.28 7.63 2.05
N LEU A 96 14.11 7.63 2.68
CA LEU A 96 13.81 8.49 3.82
C LEU A 96 14.70 8.16 5.03
N ASP A 97 14.96 6.87 5.27
CA ASP A 97 15.79 6.41 6.37
C ASP A 97 17.27 6.70 6.11
N LYS A 98 17.78 6.52 4.88
CA LYS A 98 19.12 6.97 4.48
C LYS A 98 19.29 8.48 4.70
N ARG A 99 18.34 9.30 4.25
CA ARG A 99 18.34 10.75 4.47
C ARG A 99 18.27 11.12 5.97
N ARG A 100 17.53 10.34 6.76
CA ARG A 100 17.47 10.51 8.23
C ARG A 100 18.82 10.20 8.87
N GLY A 101 19.48 9.12 8.46
CA GLY A 101 20.81 8.72 8.94
C GLY A 101 21.87 9.80 8.70
N VAL A 102 21.97 10.30 7.47
CA VAL A 102 22.92 11.39 7.12
C VAL A 102 22.67 12.63 7.97
N ARG A 103 21.41 13.03 8.15
CA ARG A 103 21.05 14.18 9.00
C ARG A 103 21.42 13.95 10.47
N ARG A 104 21.26 12.72 10.99
CA ARG A 104 21.62 12.35 12.35
C ARG A 104 23.15 12.42 12.53
N SER A 105 23.92 11.81 11.64
CA SER A 105 25.39 11.84 11.68
C SER A 105 25.94 13.27 11.63
N ARG A 106 25.42 14.12 10.73
CA ARG A 106 25.83 15.53 10.66
C ARG A 106 25.56 16.27 11.96
N ARG A 107 24.38 16.08 12.56
CA ARG A 107 24.03 16.72 13.84
C ARG A 107 24.97 16.26 14.96
N HIS A 108 25.20 14.96 15.08
CA HIS A 108 26.13 14.41 16.07
C HIS A 108 27.52 15.05 15.98
N ARG A 109 28.05 15.22 14.76
CA ARG A 109 29.39 15.81 14.55
C ARG A 109 29.45 17.34 14.68
N LYS A 110 28.35 18.06 14.41
CA LYS A 110 28.36 19.53 14.26
C LYS A 110 27.54 20.29 15.30
N THR A 111 26.76 19.61 16.14
CA THR A 111 25.99 20.25 17.22
C THR A 111 26.28 19.54 18.53
N ARG A 112 26.97 20.23 19.45
CA ARG A 112 27.32 19.74 20.79
C ARG A 112 26.07 19.44 21.63
N TYR A 113 25.02 20.26 21.51
CA TYR A 113 23.70 20.04 22.10
C TYR A 113 22.59 20.60 21.19
N ARG A 114 21.44 19.92 21.14
CA ARG A 114 20.23 20.40 20.45
C ARG A 114 18.98 19.96 21.20
N ARG A 115 18.29 20.93 21.82
CA ARG A 115 17.01 20.71 22.49
C ARG A 115 16.00 20.01 21.56
N LEU A 116 15.24 19.07 22.12
CA LEU A 116 14.15 18.39 21.44
C LEU A 116 13.12 19.42 20.95
N ARG A 117 12.56 19.19 19.76
CA ARG A 117 11.52 20.05 19.17
C ARG A 117 10.32 19.17 18.83
N PHE A 118 9.51 18.88 19.84
CA PHE A 118 8.29 18.08 19.67
C PHE A 118 7.24 18.90 18.89
N ASP A 119 7.13 20.20 19.20
CA ASP A 119 6.11 21.09 18.64
C ASP A 119 6.35 21.46 17.16
N ASN A 120 7.62 21.46 16.70
CA ASN A 120 7.95 21.80 15.31
C ASN A 120 7.73 20.64 14.32
N ARG A 121 7.13 19.53 14.77
CA ARG A 121 6.87 18.34 13.95
C ARG A 121 5.38 18.02 13.91
N THR A 122 4.55 19.02 13.70
CA THR A 122 3.12 18.82 13.48
C THR A 122 2.87 18.12 12.15
N ARG A 123 1.90 17.20 12.14
CA ARG A 123 1.36 16.57 10.94
C ARG A 123 -0.07 17.07 10.80
N PRO A 124 -0.44 17.68 9.67
CA PRO A 124 -1.81 18.14 9.49
C PRO A 124 -2.78 16.95 9.51
N LYS A 125 -4.05 17.23 9.79
CA LYS A 125 -5.12 16.22 9.70
C LYS A 125 -5.12 15.58 8.31
N GLY A 126 -5.17 14.25 8.25
CA GLY A 126 -5.11 13.49 6.99
C GLY A 126 -3.71 13.34 6.38
N TRP A 127 -2.65 13.75 7.09
CA TRP A 127 -1.29 13.54 6.60
C TRP A 127 -0.95 12.05 6.50
N LEU A 128 -0.50 11.65 5.32
CA LEU A 128 0.05 10.32 5.08
C LEU A 128 1.58 10.40 4.93
N PRO A 129 2.34 9.47 5.55
CA PRO A 129 3.76 9.27 5.24
C PRO A 129 3.97 9.14 3.73
N PRO A 130 5.10 9.65 3.17
CA PRO A 130 5.32 9.65 1.73
C PRO A 130 5.20 8.26 1.07
N SER A 131 5.61 7.20 1.78
CA SER A 131 5.44 5.82 1.32
C SER A 131 3.97 5.40 1.22
N LEU A 132 3.13 5.75 2.20
CA LEU A 132 1.68 5.49 2.17
C LEU A 132 0.99 6.33 1.10
N ARG A 133 1.30 7.63 1.05
CA ARG A 133 0.74 8.57 0.07
C ARG A 133 1.01 8.11 -1.36
N SER A 134 2.23 7.66 -1.65
CA SER A 134 2.59 7.15 -2.98
C SER A 134 1.72 5.95 -3.38
N ARG A 135 1.46 5.01 -2.46
CA ARG A 135 0.62 3.84 -2.75
C ARG A 135 -0.82 4.25 -3.08
N VAL A 136 -1.44 5.03 -2.20
CA VAL A 136 -2.83 5.51 -2.36
C VAL A 136 -2.97 6.31 -3.66
N ALA A 137 -2.06 7.26 -3.90
CA ALA A 137 -2.09 8.09 -5.10
C ALA A 137 -1.92 7.27 -6.39
N ASN A 138 -1.03 6.27 -6.40
CA ASN A 138 -0.83 5.41 -7.57
C ASN A 138 -2.08 4.60 -7.90
N VAL A 139 -2.71 3.99 -6.88
CA VAL A 139 -3.96 3.24 -7.04
C VAL A 139 -5.06 4.14 -7.60
N TYR A 140 -5.25 5.32 -6.99
CA TYR A 140 -6.22 6.31 -7.43
C TYR A 140 -6.00 6.73 -8.89
N GLN A 141 -4.76 7.02 -9.27
CA GLN A 141 -4.46 7.43 -10.65
C GLN A 141 -4.71 6.31 -11.65
N TRP A 142 -4.45 5.06 -11.29
CA TRP A 142 -4.80 3.92 -12.14
C TRP A 142 -6.31 3.73 -12.26
N ALA A 143 -7.06 3.82 -11.16
CA ALA A 143 -8.52 3.78 -11.19
C ALA A 143 -9.08 4.87 -12.11
N LYS A 144 -8.64 6.13 -11.94
CA LYS A 144 -9.04 7.26 -12.79
C LYS A 144 -8.73 7.04 -14.27
N ARG A 145 -7.56 6.47 -14.59
CA ARG A 145 -7.20 6.14 -15.97
C ARG A 145 -8.10 5.07 -16.58
N LEU A 146 -8.44 4.03 -15.82
CA LEU A 146 -9.30 2.95 -16.30
C LEU A 146 -10.75 3.41 -16.54
N LEU A 147 -11.25 4.33 -15.71
CA LEU A 147 -12.57 4.96 -15.91
C LEU A 147 -12.70 5.68 -17.26
N ASN A 148 -11.60 6.17 -17.82
CA ASN A 148 -11.60 6.80 -19.15
C ASN A 148 -11.66 5.79 -20.31
N PHE A 149 -11.47 4.50 -20.06
CA PHE A 149 -11.40 3.46 -21.10
C PHE A 149 -12.48 2.40 -20.99
N VAL A 150 -13.14 2.31 -19.84
CA VAL A 150 -14.15 1.29 -19.56
C VAL A 150 -15.33 1.94 -18.85
N PRO A 151 -16.58 1.65 -19.26
CA PRO A 151 -17.76 2.17 -18.59
C PRO A 151 -18.02 1.42 -17.27
N VAL A 152 -17.29 1.81 -16.22
CA VAL A 152 -17.41 1.22 -14.89
C VAL A 152 -18.65 1.75 -14.19
N LEU A 153 -19.48 0.85 -13.66
CA LEU A 153 -20.69 1.16 -12.90
C LEU A 153 -20.41 1.24 -11.39
N SER A 154 -19.56 0.35 -10.88
CA SER A 154 -19.23 0.26 -9.46
C SER A 154 -17.75 0.02 -9.23
N ILE A 155 -17.25 0.46 -8.08
CA ILE A 155 -15.87 0.23 -7.63
C ILE A 155 -15.93 -0.49 -6.29
N ALA A 156 -15.32 -1.67 -6.22
CA ALA A 156 -15.15 -2.43 -4.99
C ALA A 156 -13.69 -2.36 -4.54
N VAL A 157 -13.46 -1.97 -3.29
CA VAL A 157 -12.12 -1.92 -2.69
C VAL A 157 -12.11 -2.88 -1.50
N GLU A 158 -11.22 -3.86 -1.54
CA GLU A 158 -10.98 -4.73 -0.40
C GLU A 158 -10.27 -3.92 0.69
N THR A 159 -10.88 -3.86 1.88
CA THR A 159 -10.26 -3.19 3.03
C THR A 159 -9.91 -4.24 4.06
N VAL A 160 -8.60 -4.38 4.29
CA VAL A 160 -8.07 -5.32 5.26
C VAL A 160 -7.85 -4.56 6.56
N ARG A 161 -8.65 -4.87 7.59
CA ARG A 161 -8.53 -4.28 8.93
C ARG A 161 -8.17 -5.38 9.92
N PHE A 162 -6.88 -5.55 10.17
CA PHE A 162 -6.39 -6.41 11.26
C PHE A 162 -6.12 -5.56 12.49
N ASP A 163 -6.74 -5.94 13.61
CA ASP A 163 -6.37 -5.41 14.92
C ASP A 163 -5.41 -6.37 15.60
N THR A 164 -4.12 -6.15 15.37
CA THR A 164 -3.07 -7.02 15.93
C THR A 164 -3.04 -7.03 17.45
N HIS A 165 -3.53 -5.97 18.11
CA HIS A 165 -3.62 -5.93 19.58
C HIS A 165 -4.76 -6.80 20.06
N LYS A 166 -5.94 -6.67 19.45
CA LYS A 166 -7.11 -7.51 19.76
C LYS A 166 -6.90 -8.98 19.44
N MET A 167 -6.05 -9.30 18.45
CA MET A 167 -5.67 -10.69 18.15
C MET A 167 -4.84 -11.34 19.26
N VAL A 168 -4.07 -10.57 20.04
CA VAL A 168 -3.28 -11.07 21.18
C VAL A 168 -4.08 -10.97 22.48
N HIS A 169 -4.83 -9.89 22.66
CA HIS A 169 -5.67 -9.62 23.83
C HIS A 169 -7.11 -9.32 23.38
N PRO A 170 -7.99 -10.32 23.23
CA PRO A 170 -9.34 -10.18 22.66
C PRO A 170 -10.24 -9.17 23.38
N GLU A 171 -10.04 -9.00 24.69
CA GLU A 171 -10.85 -8.14 25.56
C GLU A 171 -10.39 -6.67 25.57
N ILE A 172 -9.27 -6.35 24.90
CA ILE A 172 -8.69 -5.00 24.94
C ILE A 172 -9.68 -3.93 24.45
N SER A 173 -9.85 -2.89 25.25
CA SER A 173 -10.86 -1.84 25.03
C SER A 173 -10.38 -0.44 25.43
N GLY A 174 -10.90 0.58 24.76
CA GLY A 174 -10.70 1.99 25.13
C GLY A 174 -9.24 2.41 25.33
N MET A 175 -8.91 2.84 26.55
CA MET A 175 -7.59 3.34 26.95
C MET A 175 -6.51 2.26 26.93
N GLU A 176 -6.88 0.98 27.01
CA GLU A 176 -5.93 -0.14 27.03
C GLU A 176 -5.17 -0.27 25.70
N TYR A 177 -5.73 0.22 24.58
CA TYR A 177 -4.99 0.32 23.31
C TYR A 177 -3.78 1.25 23.36
N GLN A 178 -3.81 2.23 24.27
CA GLN A 178 -2.72 3.19 24.46
C GLN A 178 -1.73 2.71 25.53
N GLN A 179 -2.15 1.74 26.35
CA GLN A 179 -1.34 1.11 27.37
C GLN A 179 -0.62 -0.09 26.76
N GLY A 180 0.66 0.08 26.44
CA GLY A 180 1.51 -1.06 26.06
C GLY A 180 1.65 -2.05 27.22
N THR A 181 2.24 -3.22 26.97
CA THR A 181 2.50 -4.27 27.98
C THR A 181 3.23 -3.76 29.24
N LEU A 182 3.93 -2.62 29.12
CA LEU A 182 4.71 -1.97 30.18
C LEU A 182 4.08 -0.65 30.65
N ALA A 183 2.79 -0.43 30.43
CA ALA A 183 2.12 0.74 30.96
C ALA A 183 2.20 0.76 32.48
N GLY A 184 2.79 1.81 33.05
CA GLY A 184 3.07 1.89 34.49
C GLY A 184 4.36 1.19 34.92
N TYR A 185 5.15 0.64 33.99
CA TYR A 185 6.39 -0.06 34.28
C TYR A 185 7.56 0.44 33.42
N GLU A 186 8.70 0.77 34.04
CA GLU A 186 9.88 1.13 33.25
C GLU A 186 10.40 -0.09 32.50
N VAL A 187 10.74 0.09 31.21
CA VAL A 187 11.30 -1.00 30.37
C VAL A 187 12.52 -1.63 31.02
N ARG A 188 13.33 -0.81 31.71
CA ARG A 188 14.52 -1.27 32.41
C ARG A 188 14.17 -2.19 33.57
N GLU A 189 13.23 -1.81 34.42
CA GLU A 189 12.78 -2.64 35.55
C GLU A 189 12.17 -3.94 35.05
N TYR A 190 11.37 -3.91 33.97
CA TYR A 190 10.78 -5.13 33.40
C TYR A 190 11.86 -6.13 32.97
N LEU A 191 12.90 -5.63 32.30
CA LEU A 191 14.00 -6.47 31.85
C LEU A 191 14.81 -7.01 33.03
N LEU A 192 15.03 -6.20 34.07
CA LEU A 192 15.71 -6.64 35.28
C LEU A 192 14.94 -7.77 35.98
N GLU A 193 13.62 -7.66 36.12
CA GLU A 193 12.82 -8.73 36.71
C GLU A 193 12.71 -9.96 35.80
N LYS A 194 12.46 -9.78 34.50
CA LYS A 194 12.35 -10.87 33.52
C LYS A 194 13.59 -11.76 33.51
N PHE A 195 14.77 -11.18 33.72
CA PHE A 195 16.04 -11.90 33.73
C PHE A 195 16.63 -12.08 35.13
N ASN A 196 15.84 -11.93 36.21
CA ASN A 196 16.30 -12.06 37.60
C ASN A 196 17.62 -11.31 37.88
N ARG A 197 17.72 -10.07 37.41
CA ARG A 197 18.90 -9.19 37.53
C ARG A 197 20.21 -9.85 37.09
N THR A 198 20.12 -10.77 36.13
CA THR A 198 21.24 -11.57 35.63
C THR A 198 21.52 -11.19 34.17
N CYS A 199 22.79 -11.02 33.81
CA CYS A 199 23.17 -10.79 32.41
C CYS A 199 22.85 -12.01 31.55
N VAL A 200 22.09 -11.81 30.46
CA VAL A 200 21.67 -12.87 29.54
C VAL A 200 22.85 -13.50 28.79
N TYR A 201 23.92 -12.74 28.54
CA TYR A 201 25.06 -13.23 27.77
C TYR A 201 26.11 -13.96 28.61
N CYS A 202 26.38 -13.48 29.84
CA CYS A 202 27.48 -13.99 30.65
C CYS A 202 27.07 -14.53 32.02
N GLY A 203 25.78 -14.47 32.40
CA GLY A 203 25.28 -15.02 33.65
C GLY A 203 25.68 -14.26 34.92
N LYS A 204 26.44 -13.17 34.81
CA LYS A 204 26.88 -12.37 35.97
C LYS A 204 25.71 -11.59 36.59
N ARG A 205 25.76 -11.45 37.91
CA ARG A 205 24.82 -10.67 38.75
C ARG A 205 25.56 -9.51 39.43
N ASP A 206 24.80 -8.57 40.00
CA ASP A 206 25.30 -7.47 40.84
C ASP A 206 26.36 -6.57 40.18
N ILE A 207 26.26 -6.44 38.86
CA ILE A 207 27.06 -5.52 38.05
C ILE A 207 26.15 -4.50 37.36
N PRO A 208 26.66 -3.33 36.94
CA PRO A 208 25.91 -2.43 36.07
C PRO A 208 25.50 -3.16 34.79
N LEU A 209 24.18 -3.25 34.54
CA LEU A 209 23.62 -3.86 33.34
C LEU A 209 23.16 -2.79 32.34
N GLU A 210 23.38 -3.06 31.06
CA GLU A 210 22.90 -2.23 29.95
C GLU A 210 21.72 -2.88 29.24
N VAL A 211 20.83 -2.05 28.69
CA VAL A 211 19.69 -2.52 27.91
C VAL A 211 20.10 -2.59 26.45
N GLU A 212 20.18 -3.80 25.91
CA GLU A 212 20.54 -4.06 24.53
C GLU A 212 19.47 -4.81 23.75
N HIS A 213 19.54 -4.71 22.42
CA HIS A 213 18.75 -5.54 21.53
C HIS A 213 19.44 -6.90 21.33
N ILE A 214 18.74 -8.01 21.66
CA ILE A 214 19.23 -9.38 21.40
C ILE A 214 19.62 -9.54 19.92
N VAL A 215 18.75 -9.11 19.00
CA VAL A 215 19.10 -8.93 17.59
C VAL A 215 19.44 -7.46 17.38
N PRO A 216 20.67 -7.10 16.98
CA PRO A 216 21.05 -5.70 16.84
C PRO A 216 20.14 -4.92 15.89
N LYS A 217 19.85 -3.66 16.20
CA LYS A 217 19.08 -2.75 15.33
C LYS A 217 19.63 -2.65 13.90
N SER A 218 20.95 -2.74 13.75
CA SER A 218 21.62 -2.77 12.45
C SER A 218 21.25 -3.99 11.60
N LYS A 219 20.87 -5.11 12.25
CA LYS A 219 20.39 -6.35 11.64
C LYS A 219 18.86 -6.49 11.71
N VAL A 220 18.12 -5.38 11.77
CA VAL A 220 16.64 -5.35 11.79
C VAL A 220 16.04 -5.88 13.11
N GLY A 221 16.76 -5.72 14.22
CA GLY A 221 16.24 -5.93 15.57
C GLY A 221 14.95 -5.15 15.86
N SER A 222 13.99 -5.82 16.50
CA SER A 222 12.71 -5.23 16.92
C SER A 222 12.85 -4.42 18.20
N ASP A 223 12.09 -3.33 18.33
CA ASP A 223 11.94 -2.58 19.60
C ASP A 223 10.92 -3.24 20.55
N ARG A 224 10.43 -4.44 20.24
CA ARG A 224 9.58 -5.22 21.15
C ARG A 224 10.40 -5.79 22.29
N VAL A 225 9.84 -5.74 23.50
CA VAL A 225 10.45 -6.25 24.74
C VAL A 225 10.13 -7.74 24.97
N SER A 226 9.10 -8.25 24.28
CA SER A 226 8.70 -9.66 24.25
C SER A 226 9.79 -10.54 23.65
#